data_AF-A0A916WC96-F1
#
_entry.id   AF-A0A916WC96-F1
#
_cell.length_a   1.000
_cell.length_b   1.000
_cell.length_c   1.000
_cell.angle_alpha   90.00
_cell.angle_beta   90.00
_cell.angle_gamma   90.00
#
_symmetry.space_group_name_H-M   'P 1'
#
loop_
_entity.id
_entity.type
_entity.pdbx_description
1 polymer ?
#
loop_
_entity_poly.entity_id
_entity_poly.type
_entity_poly.pdbx_seq_one_letter_code
_entity_poly.pdbx_strand_id
1 'polypeptide(L)'
;MPAYQVRIAYLTRYRRTRHYFHRLIMAGDQQLALEEGRALLAKRSRDAQIVHESAQLRPDSPDVEAVMASGWMLKDGWWTRPIRAGDDLALIAMHGHTDSKHINARTPADCLAIDSA
;
A
#
# COMPACT_ATOMS: atom_id res chain seq x y z
N MET A 1 6.64 -0.26 -13.03
CA MET A 1 5.64 -1.36 -13.04
C MET A 1 4.28 -0.83 -12.58
N PRO A 2 3.14 -1.38 -13.04
CA PRO A 2 1.83 -0.96 -12.55
C PRO A 2 1.55 -1.39 -11.10
N ALA A 3 0.81 -0.56 -10.38
CA ALA A 3 0.45 -0.71 -8.98
C ALA A 3 -1.03 -1.09 -8.84
N TYR A 4 -1.29 -2.25 -8.28
CA TYR A 4 -2.63 -2.79 -8.08
C TYR A 4 -3.03 -2.76 -6.62
N GLN A 5 -4.24 -2.27 -6.35
CA GLN A 5 -4.92 -2.45 -5.09
C GLN A 5 -5.60 -3.82 -5.08
N VAL A 6 -5.01 -4.77 -4.36
CA VAL A 6 -5.51 -6.14 -4.25
C VAL A 6 -6.32 -6.30 -2.99
N ARG A 7 -7.58 -6.74 -3.15
CA ARG A 7 -8.54 -6.96 -2.08
C ARG A 7 -9.03 -8.39 -2.15
N ILE A 8 -8.74 -9.18 -1.13
CA ILE A 8 -9.16 -10.58 -1.04
C ILE A 8 -10.02 -10.74 0.20
N ALA A 9 -11.24 -11.21 0.02
CA ALA A 9 -12.12 -11.58 1.11
C ALA A 9 -12.12 -13.09 1.27
N TYR A 10 -11.91 -13.56 2.49
CA TYR A 10 -11.69 -14.98 2.77
C TYR A 10 -12.33 -15.41 4.08
N LEU A 11 -12.56 -16.71 4.22
CA LEU A 11 -12.98 -17.37 5.46
C LEU A 11 -11.82 -18.18 6.03
N THR A 12 -11.87 -18.48 7.31
CA THR A 12 -10.92 -19.41 7.96
C THR A 12 -11.68 -20.60 8.51
N ARG A 13 -11.03 -21.76 8.61
CA ARG A 13 -11.63 -23.02 9.06
C ARG A 13 -12.42 -22.89 10.38
N TYR A 14 -11.95 -22.04 11.30
CA TYR A 14 -12.51 -21.91 12.64
C TYR A 14 -13.43 -20.70 12.83
N ARG A 15 -13.53 -19.79 11.84
CA ARG A 15 -14.38 -18.60 11.94
C ARG A 15 -15.21 -18.42 10.68
N ARG A 16 -16.54 -18.46 10.87
CA ARG A 16 -17.54 -18.21 9.82
C ARG A 16 -17.68 -16.72 9.46
N THR A 17 -16.90 -15.83 10.08
CA THR A 17 -16.89 -14.40 9.76
C THR A 17 -15.94 -14.11 8.61
N ARG A 18 -16.39 -13.30 7.65
CA ARG A 18 -15.59 -12.85 6.50
C ARG A 18 -14.43 -11.98 6.96
N HIS A 19 -13.21 -12.35 6.56
CA HIS A 19 -12.00 -11.56 6.74
C HIS A 19 -11.64 -10.84 5.45
N TYR A 20 -10.90 -9.74 5.58
CA TYR A 20 -10.42 -8.96 4.46
C TYR A 20 -8.89 -8.84 4.50
N PHE A 21 -8.29 -9.13 3.37
CA PHE A 21 -6.89 -8.90 3.07
C PHE A 21 -6.82 -7.79 2.03
N HIS A 22 -5.99 -6.79 2.31
CA HIS A 22 -5.82 -5.64 1.44
C HIS A 22 -4.33 -5.32 1.34
N ARG A 23 -3.80 -5.29 0.12
CA ARG A 23 -2.40 -4.95 -0.16
C ARG A 23 -2.28 -4.17 -1.45
N LEU A 24 -1.25 -3.34 -1.49
CA LEU A 24 -0.72 -2.75 -2.71
C LEU A 24 0.31 -3.72 -3.29
N ILE A 25 0.20 -4.06 -4.58
CA ILE A 25 1.10 -5.01 -5.26
C ILE A 25 1.54 -4.42 -6.59
N MET A 26 2.86 -4.40 -6.83
CA MET A 26 3.45 -4.04 -8.11
C MET A 26 3.54 -5.29 -8.98
N ALA A 27 2.88 -5.30 -10.14
CA ALA A 27 2.85 -6.47 -11.02
C ALA A 27 2.70 -6.04 -12.47
N GLY A 28 3.12 -6.87 -13.43
CA GLY A 28 3.03 -6.55 -14.86
C GLY A 28 1.59 -6.43 -15.37
N ASP A 29 0.65 -7.14 -14.74
CA ASP A 29 -0.77 -7.11 -15.05
C ASP A 29 -1.63 -7.44 -13.81
N GLN A 30 -2.95 -7.41 -14.00
CA GLN A 30 -3.93 -7.68 -12.96
C GLN A 30 -3.90 -9.14 -12.46
N GLN A 31 -3.60 -10.09 -13.34
CA GLN A 31 -3.60 -11.51 -13.01
C GLN A 31 -2.42 -11.85 -12.11
N LEU A 32 -1.23 -11.37 -12.45
CA LEU A 32 -0.02 -11.48 -11.65
C LEU A 32 -0.20 -10.79 -10.28
N ALA A 33 -0.87 -9.64 -10.24
CA ALA A 33 -1.18 -8.98 -8.96
C ALA A 33 -2.04 -9.85 -8.04
N LEU A 34 -3.05 -10.55 -8.59
CA LEU A 34 -3.88 -11.47 -7.82
C LEU A 34 -3.07 -12.69 -7.35
N GLU A 35 -2.21 -13.26 -8.20
CA GLU A 35 -1.36 -14.40 -7.84
C GLU A 35 -0.43 -14.09 -6.67
N GLU A 36 0.26 -12.95 -6.73
CA GLU A 36 1.09 -12.45 -5.62
C GLU A 36 0.25 -12.17 -4.37
N GLY A 37 -0.94 -11.60 -4.54
CA GLY A 37 -1.88 -11.36 -3.44
C GLY A 37 -2.31 -12.65 -2.73
N ARG A 38 -2.61 -13.71 -3.50
CA ARG A 38 -2.93 -15.04 -2.97
C ARG A 38 -1.73 -15.65 -2.26
N ALA A 39 -0.53 -15.54 -2.82
CA ALA A 39 0.70 -16.04 -2.20
C ALA A 39 0.97 -15.36 -0.84
N LEU A 40 0.81 -14.04 -0.76
CA LEU A 40 0.94 -13.30 0.50
C LEU A 40 -0.15 -13.66 1.50
N LEU A 41 -1.40 -13.85 1.06
CA LEU A 41 -2.48 -14.32 1.92
C LEU A 41 -2.17 -15.71 2.48
N ALA A 42 -1.70 -16.65 1.66
CA ALA A 42 -1.35 -18.00 2.08
C ALA A 42 -0.24 -18.02 3.14
N LYS A 43 0.74 -17.10 3.03
CA LYS A 43 1.77 -16.90 4.08
C LYS A 43 1.17 -16.45 5.41
N ARG A 44 0.15 -15.57 5.38
CA ARG A 44 -0.54 -15.04 6.56
C ARG A 44 -1.54 -16.03 7.16
N SER A 45 -2.26 -16.78 6.32
CA SER A 45 -3.36 -17.66 6.68
C SER A 45 -3.42 -18.84 5.72
N ARG A 46 -2.73 -19.94 6.07
CA ARG A 46 -2.59 -21.12 5.20
C ARG A 46 -3.93 -21.77 4.85
N ASP A 47 -4.90 -21.76 5.77
CA ASP A 47 -6.23 -22.34 5.59
C ASP A 47 -7.28 -21.31 5.11
N ALA A 48 -6.84 -20.24 4.44
CA ALA A 48 -7.74 -19.23 3.92
C ALA A 48 -8.57 -19.78 2.74
N GLN A 49 -9.88 -19.81 2.89
CA GLN A 49 -10.80 -20.07 1.78
C GLN A 49 -11.20 -18.73 1.14
N ILE A 50 -10.71 -18.47 -0.06
CA ILE A 50 -11.03 -17.23 -0.80
C ILE A 50 -12.50 -17.29 -1.24
N VAL A 51 -13.25 -16.23 -0.93
CA VAL A 51 -14.66 -16.05 -1.31
C VAL A 51 -14.79 -15.09 -2.49
N HIS A 52 -13.97 -14.05 -2.48
CA HIS A 52 -13.93 -13.04 -3.55
C HIS A 52 -12.56 -12.38 -3.56
N GLU A 53 -12.07 -12.05 -4.75
CA GLU A 53 -10.85 -11.29 -4.93
C GLU A 53 -11.01 -10.29 -6.06
N SER A 54 -10.30 -9.18 -5.94
CA SER A 54 -10.18 -8.17 -6.97
C SER A 54 -8.82 -7.51 -6.92
N ALA A 55 -8.34 -7.10 -8.08
CA ALA A 55 -7.15 -6.29 -8.24
C ALA A 55 -7.54 -5.10 -9.13
N GLN A 56 -7.38 -3.89 -8.61
CA GLN A 56 -7.72 -2.66 -9.31
C GLN A 56 -6.44 -1.87 -9.57
N LEU A 57 -6.18 -1.53 -10.83
CA LEU A 57 -5.08 -0.64 -11.16
C LEU A 57 -5.32 0.71 -10.50
N ARG A 58 -4.32 1.22 -9.77
CA ARG A 58 -4.44 2.54 -9.18
C ARG A 58 -4.22 3.63 -10.23
N PRO A 59 -4.98 4.73 -10.19
CA PRO A 59 -4.78 5.85 -11.12
C PRO A 59 -3.43 6.55 -10.93
N ASP A 60 -2.90 6.54 -9.70
CA ASP A 60 -1.60 7.10 -9.32
C ASP A 60 -0.44 6.10 -9.46
N SER A 61 -0.67 4.97 -10.16
CA SER A 61 0.32 3.93 -10.39
C SER A 61 1.67 4.41 -10.95
N PRO A 62 1.77 5.44 -11.82
CA PRO A 62 3.06 5.91 -12.31
C PRO A 62 4.01 6.37 -11.21
N ASP A 63 3.47 6.97 -10.14
CA ASP A 63 4.24 7.58 -9.06
C ASP A 63 4.54 6.60 -7.92
N VAL A 64 3.69 5.57 -7.78
CA VAL A 64 3.78 4.58 -6.69
C VAL A 64 5.16 3.92 -6.60
N GLU A 65 5.76 3.56 -7.74
CA GLU A 65 7.06 2.90 -7.77
C GLU A 65 8.16 3.82 -7.23
N ALA A 66 8.17 5.07 -7.68
CA ALA A 66 9.13 6.08 -7.23
C ALA A 66 8.97 6.36 -5.74
N VAL A 67 7.73 6.52 -5.26
CA VAL A 67 7.42 6.75 -3.85
C VAL A 67 7.87 5.59 -2.97
N MET A 68 7.62 4.35 -3.39
CA MET A 68 8.09 3.16 -2.70
C MET A 68 9.62 3.06 -2.68
N ALA A 69 10.29 3.39 -3.79
CA ALA A 69 11.75 3.42 -3.88
C ALA A 69 12.37 4.49 -2.95
N SER A 70 11.68 5.62 -2.78
CA SER A 70 12.03 6.68 -1.82
C SER A 70 11.75 6.29 -0.36
N GLY A 71 11.28 5.07 -0.09
CA GLY A 71 11.13 4.51 1.25
C GLY A 71 9.76 4.77 1.90
N TRP A 72 8.78 5.23 1.13
CA TRP A 72 7.39 5.32 1.59
C TRP A 72 6.70 3.96 1.50
N MET A 73 5.77 3.72 2.42
CA MET A 73 4.96 2.51 2.46
C MET A 73 3.50 2.87 2.66
N LEU A 74 2.58 2.18 1.98
CA LEU A 74 1.16 2.36 2.22
C LEU A 74 0.73 1.56 3.46
N LYS A 75 0.31 2.25 4.52
CA LYS A 75 -0.16 1.70 5.78
C LYS A 75 -1.49 2.35 6.17
N ASP A 76 -2.52 1.54 6.40
CA ASP A 76 -3.84 1.99 6.85
C ASP A 76 -4.45 3.14 6.02
N GLY A 77 -4.18 3.14 4.70
CA GLY A 77 -4.67 4.16 3.78
C GLY A 77 -3.84 5.45 3.73
N TRP A 78 -2.68 5.47 4.37
CA TRP A 78 -1.71 6.57 4.34
C TRP A 78 -0.38 6.09 3.78
N TRP A 79 0.25 6.92 2.96
CA TRP A 79 1.67 6.74 2.67
C TRP A 79 2.46 7.22 3.86
N THR A 80 3.38 6.39 4.36
CA THR A 80 4.17 6.69 5.53
C THR A 80 5.64 6.41 5.30
N ARG A 81 6.53 7.28 5.78
CA ARG A 81 7.97 7.03 5.87
C ARG A 81 8.54 7.58 7.18
N PRO A 82 9.66 7.06 7.70
CA PRO A 82 10.32 7.65 8.86
C PRO A 82 10.74 9.10 8.60
N ILE A 83 10.75 9.90 9.67
CA ILE A 83 11.36 11.25 9.66
C ILE A 83 12.88 11.10 9.44
N ARG A 84 13.43 11.93 8.56
CA ARG A 84 14.84 11.97 8.15
C ARG A 84 15.45 13.32 8.53
N ALA A 85 16.77 13.35 8.70
CA ALA A 85 17.48 14.61 8.85
C ALA A 85 17.40 15.42 7.54
N GLY A 86 17.09 16.70 7.64
CA GLY A 86 16.91 17.58 6.48
C GLY A 86 15.49 17.64 5.92
N ASP A 87 14.53 16.93 6.54
CA ASP A 87 13.12 17.04 6.16
C ASP A 87 12.60 18.49 6.31
N ASP A 88 12.04 19.03 5.23
CA ASP A 88 11.46 20.38 5.23
C ASP A 88 10.08 20.36 5.89
N LEU A 89 10.00 20.95 7.08
CA LEU A 89 8.77 21.03 7.87
C LEU A 89 7.66 21.83 7.16
N ALA A 90 8.02 22.82 6.33
CA ALA A 90 7.04 23.60 5.57
C ALA A 90 6.40 22.75 4.48
N LEU A 91 7.19 22.01 3.69
CA LEU A 91 6.67 21.09 2.68
C LEU A 91 5.83 19.98 3.31
N ILE A 92 6.26 19.43 4.45
CA ILE A 92 5.48 18.42 5.17
C ILE A 92 4.14 18.99 5.61
N ALA A 93 4.09 20.21 6.16
CA ALA A 93 2.84 20.82 6.57
C ALA A 93 1.88 21.12 5.40
N MET A 94 2.42 21.37 4.20
CA MET A 94 1.62 21.65 3.00
C MET A 94 1.03 20.39 2.36
N HIS A 95 1.76 19.27 2.38
CA HIS A 95 1.43 18.06 1.62
C HIS A 95 1.09 16.85 2.50
N GLY A 96 1.32 16.93 3.81
CA GLY A 96 1.14 15.82 4.72
C GLY A 96 1.03 16.25 6.17
N HIS A 97 1.46 15.37 7.05
CA HIS A 97 1.61 15.66 8.48
C HIS A 97 2.63 14.72 9.10
N THR A 98 3.10 15.06 10.30
CA THR A 98 3.96 14.19 11.10
C THR A 98 3.18 13.52 12.22
N ASP A 99 3.55 12.29 12.53
CA ASP A 99 3.33 11.70 13.85
C ASP A 99 4.65 11.71 14.64
N SER A 100 4.68 11.02 15.79
CA SER A 100 5.87 10.98 16.65
C SER A 100 7.15 10.44 15.99
N LYS A 101 7.07 9.68 14.89
CA LYS A 101 8.21 9.03 14.24
C LYS A 101 8.17 9.03 12.71
N HIS A 102 7.03 9.35 12.10
CA HIS A 102 6.82 9.23 10.66
C HIS A 102 6.20 10.49 10.08
N ILE A 103 6.41 10.66 8.78
CA ILE A 103 5.66 11.58 7.94
C ILE A 103 4.60 10.77 7.21
N ASN A 104 3.41 11.33 7.10
CA ASN A 104 2.25 10.71 6.51
C ASN A 104 1.67 11.62 5.41
N ALA A 105 1.40 11.05 4.25
CA ALA A 105 0.86 11.73 3.08
C ALA A 105 -0.32 10.95 2.48
N ARG A 106 -1.25 11.66 1.82
CA ARG A 106 -2.47 11.05 1.27
C ARG A 106 -2.23 10.36 -0.06
N THR A 107 -1.42 10.98 -0.92
CA THR A 107 -1.20 10.52 -2.29
C THR A 107 0.29 10.33 -2.57
N PRO A 108 0.66 9.52 -3.58
CA PRO A 108 2.03 9.45 -4.06
C PRO A 108 2.59 10.81 -4.50
N ALA A 109 1.77 11.65 -5.14
CA ALA A 109 2.17 13.00 -5.53
C ALA A 109 2.57 13.86 -4.32
N ASP A 110 1.82 13.78 -3.22
CA ASP A 110 2.18 14.47 -1.98
C ASP A 110 3.50 13.94 -1.38
N CYS A 111 3.75 12.63 -1.48
CA CYS A 111 5.01 12.03 -1.04
C CYS A 111 6.20 12.59 -1.84
N LEU A 112 6.05 12.67 -3.16
CA LEU A 112 7.07 13.22 -4.04
C LEU A 112 7.29 14.71 -3.79
N ALA A 113 6.23 15.48 -3.53
CA ALA A 113 6.33 16.89 -3.17
C ALA A 113 7.12 17.08 -1.85
N ILE A 114 6.86 16.26 -0.84
CA ILE A 114 7.61 16.28 0.43
C ILE A 114 9.08 15.94 0.21
N ASP A 115 9.38 14.97 -0.66
CA ASP A 115 10.75 14.53 -0.95
C ASP A 115 11.45 15.41 -2.00
N SER A 116 10.83 16.49 -2.49
CA SER A 116 11.40 17.31 -3.58
C SER A 116 12.39 18.39 -3.13
N ALA A 117 12.68 18.46 -1.82
CA ALA A 117 13.61 19.41 -1.20
C ALA A 117 15.10 19.10 -1.47
#